data_AF-K5Y4G1-F1
#
_entry.id   AF-K5Y4G1-F1
#
_cell.length_a   1.000
_cell.length_b   1.000
_cell.length_c   1.000
_cell.angle_alpha   90.00
_cell.angle_beta   90.00
_cell.angle_gamma   90.00
#
_symmetry.space_group_name_H-M   'P 1'
#
loop_
_entity.id
_entity.type
_entity.pdbx_description
1 polymer ?
#
loop_
_entity_poly.entity_id
_entity_poly.type
_entity_poly.pdbx_seq_one_letter_code
_entity_poly.pdbx_strand_id
1 'polypeptide(L)' 'MGEKVRIVMELDKNVVQTACFLADINLSDEVWQKMVAEPILFPMELAGEQKKEMELGIAMAALGLTLQKQEETE' A
#
# COMPACT_ATOMS: atom_id res chain seq x y z
N MET A 1 -17.02 -14.16 12.90
CA MET A 1 -16.10 -13.02 13.02
C MET A 1 -15.20 -13.05 11.81
N GLY A 2 -15.19 -12.00 10.99
CA GLY A 2 -14.29 -11.94 9.83
C GLY A 2 -12.84 -11.87 10.29
N GLU A 3 -11.95 -12.54 9.57
CA GLU A 3 -10.51 -12.47 9.82
C GLU A 3 -10.02 -11.03 9.65
N LYS A 4 -9.54 -10.43 10.74
CA LYS A 4 -8.91 -9.12 10.71
C LYS A 4 -7.45 -9.30 10.34
N VAL A 5 -7.10 -8.99 9.10
CA VAL A 5 -5.71 -8.95 8.64
C VAL A 5 -5.12 -7.61 9.03
N ARG A 6 -4.00 -7.61 9.76
CA ARG A 6 -3.21 -6.40 10.04
C ARG A 6 -2.10 -6.31 9.02
N ILE A 7 -2.14 -5.27 8.19
CA ILE A 7 -1.05 -4.93 7.26
C ILE A 7 -0.28 -3.76 7.87
N VAL A 8 1.04 -3.89 7.95
CA VAL A 8 1.95 -2.81 8.31
C VAL A 8 2.85 -2.59 7.10
N MET A 9 2.77 -1.41 6.50
CA MET A 9 3.55 -1.04 5.32
C MET A 9 4.23 0.30 5.60
N GLU A 10 5.52 0.35 5.35
CA GLU A 10 6.27 1.61 5.35
C GLU A 10 6.09 2.28 3.99
N LEU A 11 5.57 3.51 4.01
CA LEU A 11 5.32 4.28 2.80
C LEU A 11 6.47 5.25 2.54
N ASP A 12 6.96 5.30 1.31
CA ASP A 12 7.89 6.33 0.86
C ASP A 12 7.13 7.66 0.68
N LYS A 13 7.58 8.71 1.37
CA LYS A 13 6.94 10.03 1.34
C LYS A 13 6.84 10.60 -0.07
N ASN A 14 7.87 10.44 -0.90
CA ASN A 14 7.90 10.99 -2.26
C ASN A 14 6.89 10.28 -3.16
N VAL A 15 6.75 8.96 -2.99
CA VAL A 15 5.77 8.16 -3.75
C VAL A 15 4.35 8.58 -3.38
N VAL A 16 4.06 8.70 -2.07
CA VAL A 16 2.74 9.16 -1.60
C VAL A 16 2.46 10.58 -2.07
N GLN A 17 3.44 11.47 -2.00
CA GLN A 17 3.29 12.85 -2.43
C GLN A 17 3.04 12.97 -3.93
N THR A 18 3.65 12.09 -4.74
CA THR A 18 3.35 11.98 -6.17
C THR A 18 1.92 11.51 -6.41
N ALA A 19 1.46 10.50 -5.67
CA ALA A 19 0.08 10.04 -5.76
C ALA A 19 -0.92 11.13 -5.35
N CYS A 20 -0.65 11.89 -4.28
CA CYS A 20 -1.46 13.02 -3.86
C CYS A 20 -1.50 14.12 -4.91
N PHE A 21 -0.38 14.45 -5.55
CA PHE A 21 -0.33 15.41 -6.65
C PHE A 21 -1.20 14.98 -7.83
N LEU A 22 -1.13 13.70 -8.24
CA LEU A 22 -1.95 13.18 -9.34
C LEU A 22 -3.45 13.18 -9.02
N ALA A 23 -3.81 13.10 -7.74
CA ALA A 23 -5.19 13.12 -7.26
C ALA A 23 -5.71 14.53 -6.93
N ASP A 24 -4.92 15.59 -7.16
CA ASP A 24 -5.22 16.97 -6.75
C ASP A 24 -5.49 17.10 -5.23
N ILE A 25 -4.76 16.31 -4.44
CA ILE A 25 -4.81 16.30 -2.97
C ILE A 25 -3.56 17.00 -2.41
N ASN A 26 -3.76 17.98 -1.54
CA ASN A 26 -2.65 18.61 -0.83
C ASN A 26 -2.21 17.76 0.37
N LEU A 27 -1.05 17.10 0.26
CA LEU A 27 -0.42 16.38 1.37
C LEU A 27 0.47 17.33 2.19
N SER A 28 -0.09 17.92 3.24
CA SER A 28 0.70 18.71 4.19
C SER A 28 1.57 17.83 5.08
N ASP A 29 2.64 18.41 5.63
CA ASP A 29 3.52 17.71 6.60
C ASP A 29 2.74 17.23 7.83
N GLU A 30 1.74 17.99 8.30
CA GLU A 30 0.89 17.59 9.42
C GLU A 30 0.02 16.38 9.09
N VAL A 31 -0.53 16.31 7.87
CA VAL A 31 -1.29 15.15 7.39
C VAL A 31 -0.38 13.94 7.24
N TRP A 32 0.81 14.13 6.67
CA TRP A 32 1.82 13.07 6.57
C TRP A 32 2.18 12.49 7.93
N GLN A 33 2.51 13.35 8.91
CA GLN A 33 2.87 12.91 10.26
C GLN A 33 1.74 12.12 10.92
N LYS A 34 0.49 12.58 10.81
CA LYS A 34 -0.67 11.83 11.32
C LYS A 34 -0.84 10.47 10.63
N MET A 35 -0.61 10.40 9.32
CA MET A 35 -0.76 9.18 8.54
C MET A 35 0.27 8.10 8.90
N VAL A 36 1.49 8.51 9.29
CA VAL A 36 2.57 7.57 9.67
C VAL A 36 2.66 7.34 11.18
N ALA A 37 2.00 8.15 12.01
CA ALA A 37 2.07 8.06 13.47
C ALA A 37 1.40 6.79 14.02
N GLU A 38 0.35 6.30 13.35
CA GLU A 38 -0.40 5.12 13.78
C GLU A 38 -0.62 4.15 12.62
N PRO A 39 -0.57 2.82 12.87
CA PRO A 39 -0.92 1.83 11.86
C PRO A 39 -2.33 2.05 11.32
N ILE A 40 -2.47 2.21 10.01
CA ILE A 40 -3.77 2.32 9.35
C ILE A 40 -4.48 0.97 9.42
N LEU A 41 -5.59 0.90 10.16
CA LEU A 41 -6.48 -0.25 10.16
C LEU A 41 -7.40 -0.15 8.95
N PHE A 42 -7.15 -0.97 7.92
CA PHE A 42 -8.08 -1.10 6.80
C PHE A 42 -9.34 -1.85 7.25
N PRO A 43 -10.53 -1.22 7.27
CA PRO A 43 -11.76 -1.90 7.62
C PRO A 43 -12.14 -2.85 6.47
N MET A 44 -11.81 -4.13 6.66
CA MET A 44 -12.05 -5.21 5.69
C MET A 44 -13.54 -5.37 5.31
N GLU A 45 -14.45 -4.84 6.14
CA GLU A 45 -15.89 -4.85 5.92
C GLU A 45 -16.37 -3.77 4.93
N LEU A 46 -15.59 -2.70 4.72
CA LEU A 46 -15.86 -1.61 3.76
C LEU A 46 -15.08 -1.77 2.45
N ALA A 47 -14.01 -2.56 2.45
CA ALA A 47 -13.03 -2.64 1.38
C ALA A 47 -13.35 -3.67 0.29
N GLY A 48 -14.61 -3.87 -0.11
CA GLY A 48 -15.00 -4.96 -1.03
C GLY A 48 -14.13 -5.09 -2.30
N GLU A 49 -14.07 -4.04 -3.12
CA GLU A 49 -13.21 -3.98 -4.32
C GLU A 49 -11.77 -3.60 -4.00
N GLN A 50 -11.57 -2.62 -3.11
CA GLN A 50 -10.24 -2.14 -2.71
C GLN A 50 -9.35 -3.24 -2.09
N LYS A 51 -9.94 -4.19 -1.37
CA LYS A 51 -9.25 -5.37 -0.84
C LYS A 51 -8.73 -6.25 -1.98
N LYS A 52 -9.56 -6.54 -2.99
CA LYS A 52 -9.16 -7.35 -4.14
C LYS A 52 -8.05 -6.67 -4.93
N GLU A 53 -8.15 -5.36 -5.14
CA GLU A 53 -7.13 -4.58 -5.83
C GLU A 53 -5.80 -4.59 -5.06
N MET A 54 -5.85 -4.45 -3.74
CA MET A 54 -4.65 -4.52 -2.89
C MET A 54 -4.04 -5.92 -2.85
N GLU A 55 -4.86 -6.97 -2.75
CA GLU A 55 -4.41 -8.38 -2.81
C GLU A 55 -3.75 -8.69 -4.16
N LEU A 56 -4.35 -8.22 -5.27
CA LEU A 56 -3.76 -8.33 -6.61
C LEU A 56 -2.45 -7.54 -6.73
N GLY A 57 -2.40 -6.32 -6.20
CA GLY A 57 -1.19 -5.50 -6.20
C GLY A 57 -0.03 -6.18 -5.47
N ILE A 58 -0.30 -6.77 -4.29
CA ILE A 58 0.70 -7.52 -3.52
C ILE A 58 1.13 -8.79 -4.27
N ALA A 59 0.19 -9.54 -4.85
CA ALA A 59 0.52 -10.75 -5.62
C ALA A 59 1.39 -10.44 -6.85
N MET A 60 1.09 -9.36 -7.58
CA MET A 60 1.88 -8.92 -8.73
C MET A 60 3.29 -8.48 -8.33
N ALA A 61 3.44 -7.76 -7.20
CA ALA A 61 4.75 -7.40 -6.68
C ALA A 61 5.59 -8.63 -6.30
N ALA A 62 4.98 -9.63 -5.65
CA ALA A 62 5.65 -10.88 -5.31
C ALA A 62 6.08 -11.68 -6.55
N LEU A 63 5.25 -11.71 -7.60
CA LEU A 63 5.58 -12.33 -8.89
C LEU A 63 6.78 -11.62 -9.54
N GLY A 64 6.76 -10.28 -9.63
CA GLY A 64 7.87 -9.51 -10.19
C GLY A 64 9.20 -9.77 -9.48
N LEU A 65 9.19 -9.78 -8.14
CA LEU A 65 10.38 -10.09 -7.34
C LEU A 65 10.90 -11.53 -7.55
N THR A 66 10.00 -12.48 -7.81
CA THR A 66 10.37 -13.88 -8.04
C THR A 66 10.97 -14.07 -9.43
N LEU A 67 10.41 -13.42 -10.44
CA LEU A 67 10.92 -13.47 -11.82
C LEU A 67 12.28 -12.77 -11.93
N GLN A 68 12.44 -11.61 -11.30
CA GLN A 68 13.73 -10.90 -11.29
C GLN A 68 14.86 -11.75 -10.69
N LYS A 69 14.57 -12.49 -9.62
CA LYS A 69 15.55 -13.42 -9.02
C LYS A 69 15.89 -14.61 -9.93
N GLN A 70 14.96 -15.06 -10.78
CA GLN A 70 15.25 -16.12 -11.75
C GLN A 70 16.21 -15.63 -12.83
N GLU A 71 16.01 -14.41 -13.34
CA GLU A 71 16.89 -13.80 -14.35
C GLU A 71 18.31 -13.52 -13.83
N GLU A 72 18.46 -13.20 -12.54
CA GLU A 72 19.79 -13.00 -11.91
C GLU A 72 20.56 -14.31 -11.66
N THR A 73 19.91 -15.47 -11.80
CA THR A 73 20.52 -16.79 -11.57
C THR A 73 20.89 -17.52 -12.88
N GLU A 74 20.56 -16.94 -14.05
CA GLU A 74 20.97 -17.38 -15.39
C GLU A 74 22.23 -16.62 -15.88
#